data_AF-A0A955BW36-F1
#
_entry.id   AF-A0A955BW36-F1
#
_cell.length_a   1.000
_cell.length_b   1.000
_cell.length_c   1.000
_cell.angle_alpha   90.00
_cell.angle_beta   90.00
_cell.angle_gamma   90.00
#
_symmetry.space_group_name_H-M   'P 1'
#
loop_
_entity.id
_entity.type
_entity.pdbx_description
1 polymer ?
#
loop_
_entity_poly.entity_id
_entity_poly.type
_entity_poly.pdbx_seq_one_letter_code
_entity_poly.pdbx_strand_id
1 'polypeptide(L)'
;KVGAKQLLERAGSEEELPGDAPLTGLQFHRDYVFAAQGSRLLRVRATLGMLFQFRVVREALPDSVDAYCLTPDGYLLTSAGGKLAFYDPSEPKSPARMTLESGLQQVRTLAYSPLPRPAEPLLYAFGATDSQGEQAGVYRLDASQDPQGRLGCQPVLIQPLAAPVAMAFDAGGALYVLDGENLLRIEGDL
;
A
#
# COMPACT_ATOMS: atom_id res chain seq x y z
N LYS A 1 -2.32 -42.34 1.53
CA LYS A 1 -3.46 -41.41 1.68
C LYS A 1 -3.35 -40.77 3.06
N VAL A 2 -2.66 -39.65 3.16
CA VAL A 2 -2.60 -38.86 4.39
C VAL A 2 -3.97 -38.18 4.54
N GLY A 3 -4.69 -38.53 5.61
CA GLY A 3 -6.09 -38.12 5.80
C GLY A 3 -6.22 -36.64 6.12
N ALA A 4 -7.28 -36.00 5.64
CA ALA A 4 -7.61 -34.59 5.86
C ALA A 4 -7.54 -34.15 7.34
N LYS A 5 -7.67 -35.09 8.27
CA LYS A 5 -7.52 -34.87 9.72
C LYS A 5 -6.09 -34.49 10.14
N GLN A 6 -5.06 -35.06 9.50
CA GLN A 6 -3.65 -34.73 9.75
C GLN A 6 -3.23 -33.38 9.14
N LEU A 7 -3.96 -32.91 8.11
CA LEU A 7 -3.79 -31.56 7.56
C LEU A 7 -4.42 -30.50 8.48
N LEU A 8 -5.54 -30.82 9.13
CA LEU A 8 -6.21 -29.93 10.10
C LEU A 8 -5.49 -29.86 11.45
N GLU A 9 -4.92 -30.96 11.94
CA GLU A 9 -4.14 -30.95 13.20
C GLU A 9 -2.81 -30.19 13.07
N ARG A 10 -2.27 -30.05 11.86
CA ARG A 10 -1.12 -29.16 11.59
C ARG A 10 -1.47 -27.68 11.50
N ALA A 11 -2.75 -27.34 11.37
CA ALA A 11 -3.22 -25.95 11.35
C ALA A 11 -3.46 -25.38 12.77
N GLY A 12 -3.20 -26.17 13.81
CA GLY A 12 -3.41 -25.79 15.21
C GLY A 12 -2.14 -25.55 16.03
N SER A 13 -0.94 -25.64 15.44
CA SER A 13 0.26 -25.11 16.09
C SER A 13 0.27 -23.61 15.85
N GLU A 14 0.27 -22.81 16.92
CA GLU A 14 0.41 -21.35 16.93
C GLU A 14 1.12 -20.86 15.65
N GLU A 15 0.33 -20.34 14.71
CA GLU A 15 0.82 -19.95 13.39
C GLU A 15 1.69 -18.69 13.57
N GLU A 16 2.97 -18.93 13.81
CA GLU A 16 3.96 -17.90 14.06
C GLU A 16 4.15 -17.06 12.79
N LEU A 17 3.90 -15.76 12.92
CA LEU A 17 4.38 -14.80 11.93
C LEU A 17 5.90 -14.95 11.84
N PRO A 18 6.50 -14.83 10.64
CA PRO A 18 7.94 -14.97 10.49
C PRO A 18 8.67 -13.78 11.15
N GLY A 19 9.01 -13.92 12.42
CA GLY A 19 9.75 -12.94 13.23
C GLY A 19 8.86 -11.96 14.02
N ASP A 20 9.51 -11.10 14.80
CA ASP A 20 8.86 -10.32 15.88
C ASP A 20 8.42 -8.91 15.50
N ALA A 21 8.71 -8.45 14.26
CA ALA A 21 8.32 -7.12 13.83
C ALA A 21 6.80 -7.03 13.62
N PRO A 22 6.15 -5.90 13.96
CA PRO A 22 4.72 -5.73 13.75
C PRO A 22 4.39 -5.72 12.25
N LEU A 23 3.17 -6.17 11.92
CA LEU A 23 2.61 -5.94 10.59
C LEU A 23 2.23 -4.46 10.47
N THR A 24 2.65 -3.82 9.39
CA THR A 24 2.38 -2.39 9.16
C THR A 24 1.19 -2.14 8.24
N GLY A 25 0.54 -3.21 7.76
CA GLY A 25 -0.71 -3.12 7.03
C GLY A 25 -1.18 -4.48 6.49
N LEU A 26 -2.30 -4.46 5.78
CA LEU A 26 -2.85 -5.61 5.08
C LEU A 26 -3.48 -5.12 3.77
N GLN A 27 -3.26 -5.86 2.68
CA GLN A 27 -3.83 -5.56 1.36
C GLN A 27 -4.39 -6.84 0.74
N PHE A 28 -5.64 -6.79 0.29
CA PHE A 28 -6.30 -7.93 -0.35
C PHE A 28 -6.22 -7.82 -1.87
N HIS A 29 -5.85 -8.91 -2.54
CA HIS A 29 -5.92 -9.01 -3.99
C HIS A 29 -6.18 -10.44 -4.45
N ARG A 30 -7.30 -10.62 -5.15
CA ARG A 30 -7.79 -11.92 -5.63
C ARG A 30 -7.89 -12.93 -4.48
N ASP A 31 -7.16 -14.03 -4.54
CA ASP A 31 -7.16 -15.07 -3.51
C ASP A 31 -6.06 -14.87 -2.47
N TYR A 32 -5.49 -13.67 -2.34
CA TYR A 32 -4.34 -13.43 -1.46
C TYR A 32 -4.50 -12.19 -0.59
N VAL A 33 -3.99 -12.28 0.63
CA VAL A 33 -3.67 -11.12 1.47
C VAL A 33 -2.16 -10.95 1.49
N PHE A 34 -1.74 -9.72 1.28
CA PHE A 34 -0.36 -9.28 1.42
C PHE A 34 -0.21 -8.47 2.70
N ALA A 35 0.91 -8.64 3.39
CA ALA A 35 1.25 -7.88 4.59
C ALA A 35 2.72 -7.47 4.52
N ALA A 36 3.05 -6.27 4.96
CA ALA A 36 4.43 -5.86 5.18
C ALA A 36 4.82 -6.06 6.65
N GLN A 37 6.05 -6.54 6.85
CA GLN A 37 6.63 -6.80 8.17
C GLN A 37 8.11 -6.40 8.14
N GLY A 38 8.45 -5.22 8.64
CA GLY A 38 9.80 -4.65 8.46
C GLY A 38 10.17 -4.56 6.98
N SER A 39 11.29 -5.16 6.59
CA SER A 39 11.75 -5.25 5.19
C SER A 39 11.17 -6.46 4.42
N ARG A 40 10.17 -7.15 4.97
CA ARG A 40 9.56 -8.33 4.37
C ARG A 40 8.20 -8.02 3.77
N LEU A 41 7.95 -8.62 2.61
CA LEU A 41 6.60 -8.81 2.11
C LEU A 41 6.16 -10.24 2.41
N LEU A 42 5.06 -10.35 3.12
CA LEU A 42 4.37 -11.58 3.40
C LEU A 42 3.18 -11.73 2.45
N ARG A 43 2.87 -12.98 2.09
CA ARG A 43 1.67 -13.33 1.34
C ARG A 43 1.02 -14.54 1.98
N VAL A 44 -0.29 -14.48 2.13
CA VAL A 44 -1.12 -15.59 2.56
C VAL A 44 -2.24 -15.79 1.53
N ARG A 45 -2.63 -17.03 1.28
CA ARG A 45 -3.82 -17.31 0.47
C ARG A 45 -5.06 -17.08 1.33
N ALA A 46 -6.03 -16.34 0.82
CA ALA A 46 -7.37 -16.25 1.36
C ALA A 46 -8.28 -17.17 0.54
N THR A 47 -8.96 -18.11 1.17
CA THR A 47 -9.90 -19.01 0.49
C THR A 47 -11.07 -19.31 1.41
N LEU A 48 -12.30 -19.11 0.92
CA LEU A 48 -13.53 -19.35 1.68
C LEU A 48 -13.55 -18.65 3.05
N GLY A 49 -13.04 -17.42 3.12
CA GLY A 49 -12.99 -16.63 4.35
C GLY A 49 -11.92 -17.07 5.36
N MET A 50 -11.08 -18.05 5.02
CA MET A 50 -9.95 -18.47 5.86
C MET A 50 -8.64 -17.92 5.31
N LEU A 51 -7.79 -17.44 6.23
CA LEU A 51 -6.38 -17.17 5.97
C LEU A 51 -5.59 -18.43 6.33
N PHE A 52 -4.63 -18.79 5.49
CA PHE A 52 -3.67 -19.85 5.77
C PHE A 52 -2.40 -19.27 6.42
N GLN A 53 -1.31 -20.03 6.40
CA GLN A 53 0.00 -19.57 6.83
C GLN A 53 0.55 -18.44 5.94
N PHE A 54 1.00 -17.34 6.56
CA PHE A 54 1.81 -16.32 5.88
C PHE A 54 3.15 -16.91 5.43
N ARG A 55 3.51 -16.63 4.18
CA ARG A 55 4.81 -16.97 3.62
C ARG A 55 5.54 -15.70 3.30
N VAL A 56 6.81 -15.62 3.69
CA VAL A 56 7.68 -14.58 3.16
C VAL A 56 7.79 -14.80 1.66
N VAL A 57 7.32 -13.83 0.90
CA VAL A 57 7.50 -13.83 -0.54
C VAL A 57 8.72 -13.01 -0.90
N ARG A 58 9.00 -11.90 -0.20
CA ARG A 58 10.19 -11.08 -0.43
C ARG A 58 10.92 -10.78 0.87
N GLU A 59 12.22 -11.03 0.87
CA GLU A 59 13.19 -10.46 1.80
C GLU A 59 13.85 -9.29 1.06
N ALA A 60 13.98 -8.12 1.68
CA ALA A 60 14.47 -6.87 1.07
C ALA A 60 13.46 -6.09 0.20
N LEU A 61 12.33 -5.74 0.81
CA LEU A 61 11.82 -4.37 0.63
C LEU A 61 12.86 -3.37 1.17
N PRO A 62 12.84 -2.09 0.76
CA PRO A 62 13.67 -1.06 1.40
C PRO A 62 13.55 -1.17 2.93
N ASP A 63 14.67 -1.01 3.65
CA ASP A 63 14.73 -1.23 5.11
C ASP A 63 13.70 -0.37 5.89
N SER A 64 13.19 0.69 5.26
CA SER A 64 12.11 1.54 5.76
C SER A 64 11.02 1.72 4.69
N VAL A 65 10.15 0.72 4.51
CA VAL A 65 8.89 0.96 3.79
C VAL A 65 7.97 1.78 4.69
N ASP A 66 7.66 2.99 4.23
CA ASP A 66 6.78 3.91 4.93
C ASP A 66 5.30 3.61 4.66
N ALA A 67 4.99 3.15 3.44
CA ALA A 67 3.63 2.86 2.98
C ALA A 67 3.63 1.82 1.85
N TYR A 68 2.50 1.16 1.63
CA TYR A 68 2.31 0.31 0.47
C TYR A 68 0.84 0.11 0.14
N CYS A 69 0.55 -0.21 -1.11
CA CYS A 69 -0.78 -0.60 -1.57
C CYS A 69 -0.65 -1.51 -2.82
N LEU A 70 -1.74 -2.13 -3.23
CA LEU A 70 -1.80 -2.84 -4.51
C LEU A 70 -2.37 -1.91 -5.58
N THR A 71 -1.72 -1.90 -6.74
CA THR A 71 -2.27 -1.21 -7.90
C THR A 71 -3.48 -1.98 -8.43
N PRO A 72 -4.38 -1.32 -9.19
CA PRO A 72 -5.50 -2.00 -9.84
C PRO A 72 -5.07 -3.15 -10.77
N ASP A 73 -3.88 -3.03 -11.37
CA ASP A 73 -3.29 -4.08 -12.22
C ASP A 73 -2.63 -5.23 -11.44
N GLY A 74 -2.55 -5.12 -10.11
CA GLY A 74 -2.02 -6.17 -9.23
C GLY A 74 -0.52 -6.07 -8.94
N TYR A 75 0.12 -4.94 -9.22
CA TYR A 75 1.49 -4.68 -8.76
C TYR A 75 1.47 -4.24 -7.29
N LEU A 76 2.49 -4.61 -6.53
CA LEU A 76 2.72 -4.03 -5.22
C LEU A 76 3.46 -2.71 -5.38
N LEU A 77 2.82 -1.62 -4.96
CA LEU A 77 3.44 -0.31 -4.83
C LEU A 77 3.91 -0.12 -3.39
N THR A 78 5.18 0.25 -3.20
CA THR A 78 5.71 0.65 -1.90
C THR A 78 6.27 2.06 -1.95
N SER A 79 6.25 2.76 -0.83
CA SER A 79 6.99 4.00 -0.62
C SER A 79 8.12 3.82 0.39
N ALA A 80 9.27 4.43 0.10
CA ALA A 80 10.37 4.58 1.05
C ALA A 80 11.08 5.92 0.79
N GLY A 81 11.07 6.83 1.77
CA GLY A 81 11.76 8.12 1.69
C GLY A 81 11.34 8.95 0.47
N GLY A 82 10.04 9.02 0.19
CA GLY A 82 9.48 9.77 -0.94
C GLY A 82 9.58 9.08 -2.30
N LYS A 83 10.25 7.93 -2.40
CA LYS A 83 10.33 7.13 -3.61
C LYS A 83 9.26 6.07 -3.66
N LEU A 84 8.63 5.93 -4.81
CA LEU A 84 7.66 4.90 -5.12
C LEU A 84 8.34 3.78 -5.90
N ALA A 85 8.11 2.53 -5.53
CA ALA A 85 8.63 1.36 -6.24
C ALA A 85 7.53 0.34 -6.51
N PHE A 86 7.50 -0.16 -7.75
CA PHE A 86 6.50 -1.12 -8.21
C PHE A 86 7.11 -2.50 -8.35
N TYR A 87 6.51 -3.49 -7.71
CA TYR A 87 6.96 -4.87 -7.70
C TYR A 87 5.89 -5.78 -8.26
N ASP A 88 6.34 -6.80 -8.98
CA ASP A 88 5.49 -7.89 -9.42
C ASP A 88 5.40 -8.95 -8.30
N PRO A 89 4.26 -9.11 -7.62
CA PRO A 89 4.13 -10.07 -6.53
C PRO A 89 4.19 -11.54 -7.01
N SER A 90 4.08 -11.79 -8.32
CA SER A 90 4.28 -13.12 -8.90
C SER A 90 5.77 -13.46 -9.07
N GLU A 91 6.64 -12.44 -9.15
CA GLU A 91 8.08 -12.55 -9.27
C GLU A 91 8.81 -11.91 -8.07
N PRO A 92 8.66 -12.46 -6.85
CA PRO A 92 9.12 -11.80 -5.64
C PRO A 92 10.63 -11.50 -5.57
N LYS A 93 11.45 -12.24 -6.33
CA LYS A 93 12.91 -12.08 -6.38
C LYS A 93 13.38 -11.07 -7.43
N SER A 94 12.47 -10.60 -8.30
CA SER A 94 12.80 -9.63 -9.33
C SER A 94 13.04 -8.24 -8.70
N PRO A 95 13.88 -7.38 -9.31
CA PRO A 95 13.99 -5.99 -8.91
C PRO A 95 12.64 -5.26 -9.10
N ALA A 96 12.53 -4.03 -8.59
CA ALA A 96 11.39 -3.18 -8.91
C ALA A 96 11.28 -3.03 -10.43
N ARG A 97 10.06 -3.16 -10.97
CA ARG A 97 9.75 -2.94 -12.39
C ARG A 97 9.91 -1.48 -12.76
N MET A 98 9.63 -0.59 -11.81
CA MET A 98 9.67 0.85 -11.97
C MET A 98 9.90 1.51 -10.63
N THR A 99 10.60 2.64 -10.64
CA THR A 99 10.74 3.53 -9.49
C THR A 99 10.41 4.95 -9.93
N LEU A 100 9.62 5.67 -9.14
CA LEU A 100 9.20 7.05 -9.38
C LEU A 100 9.50 7.92 -8.15
N GLU A 101 9.77 9.19 -8.37
CA GLU A 101 9.77 10.18 -7.29
C GLU A 101 8.33 10.64 -7.04
N SER A 102 7.85 10.57 -5.79
CA SER A 102 6.48 11.00 -5.44
C SER A 102 6.31 12.52 -5.44
N GLY A 103 7.42 13.26 -5.35
CA GLY A 103 7.43 14.70 -5.08
C GLY A 103 7.12 15.06 -3.62
N LEU A 104 6.91 14.08 -2.74
CA LEU A 104 6.70 14.24 -1.31
C LEU A 104 7.97 13.82 -0.56
N GLN A 105 8.27 14.49 0.56
CA GLN A 105 9.39 14.11 1.43
C GLN A 105 9.10 12.83 2.21
N GLN A 106 7.83 12.65 2.59
CA GLN A 106 7.36 11.45 3.28
C GLN A 106 6.00 11.04 2.72
N VAL A 107 5.80 9.73 2.57
CA VAL A 107 4.51 9.13 2.21
C VAL A 107 4.18 8.06 3.24
N ARG A 108 3.13 8.26 4.03
CA ARG A 108 2.75 7.37 5.15
C ARG A 108 1.63 6.40 4.81
N THR A 109 0.83 6.72 3.80
CA THR A 109 -0.28 5.86 3.37
C THR A 109 -0.52 6.09 1.88
N LEU A 110 -0.96 5.03 1.20
CA LEU A 110 -1.28 5.04 -0.23
C LEU A 110 -2.64 4.39 -0.46
N ALA A 111 -3.45 4.95 -1.35
CA ALA A 111 -4.73 4.38 -1.73
C ALA A 111 -5.05 4.72 -3.20
N TYR A 112 -5.47 3.72 -3.98
CA TYR A 112 -6.01 3.95 -5.30
C TYR A 112 -7.52 4.21 -5.22
N SER A 113 -8.01 5.18 -6.00
CA SER A 113 -9.44 5.36 -6.21
C SER A 113 -10.00 4.13 -6.94
N PRO A 114 -11.14 3.56 -6.49
CA PRO A 114 -11.77 2.42 -7.13
C PRO A 114 -12.59 2.81 -8.36
N LEU A 115 -12.84 4.11 -8.57
CA LEU A 115 -13.63 4.56 -9.71
C LEU A 115 -12.78 4.58 -10.98
N PRO A 116 -13.23 3.93 -12.06
CA PRO A 116 -12.69 4.18 -13.37
C PRO A 116 -13.17 5.56 -13.84
N ARG A 117 -12.39 6.61 -13.59
CA ARG A 117 -12.57 7.86 -14.34
C ARG A 117 -12.10 7.64 -15.78
N PRO A 118 -12.58 8.40 -16.78
CA PRO A 118 -12.17 8.21 -18.17
C PRO A 118 -10.65 8.35 -18.43
N ALA A 119 -9.84 8.77 -17.45
CA ALA A 119 -8.39 8.74 -17.51
C ALA A 119 -7.83 8.18 -16.18
N GLU A 120 -7.51 6.88 -16.19
CA GLU A 120 -6.62 6.16 -15.27
C GLU A 120 -6.95 6.14 -13.75
N PRO A 121 -6.67 5.04 -13.04
CA PRO A 121 -6.86 4.98 -11.59
C PRO A 121 -5.94 5.97 -10.88
N LEU A 122 -6.52 6.89 -10.11
CA LEU A 122 -5.77 7.93 -9.41
C LEU A 122 -5.22 7.41 -8.08
N LEU A 123 -3.96 7.74 -7.83
CA LEU A 123 -3.26 7.38 -6.60
C LEU A 123 -3.30 8.54 -5.61
N TYR A 124 -3.69 8.24 -4.38
CA TYR A 124 -3.70 9.17 -3.27
C TYR A 124 -2.65 8.78 -2.25
N ALA A 125 -2.05 9.79 -1.63
CA ALA A 125 -1.03 9.65 -0.62
C ALA A 125 -1.36 10.52 0.59
N PHE A 126 -1.05 10.00 1.78
CA PHE A 126 -0.78 10.86 2.92
C PHE A 126 0.68 11.19 2.92
N GLY A 127 1.01 12.47 2.93
CA GLY A 127 2.39 12.89 2.95
C GLY A 127 2.57 14.33 3.36
N ALA A 128 3.82 14.76 3.27
CA ALA A 128 4.24 16.12 3.47
C ALA A 128 5.25 16.52 2.38
N THR A 129 5.15 17.76 1.91
CA THR A 129 6.10 18.34 0.93
C THR A 129 7.36 18.89 1.59
N ASP A 130 7.35 19.09 2.91
CA ASP A 130 8.49 19.52 3.71
C ASP A 130 8.80 18.52 4.83
N SER A 131 10.00 18.63 5.39
CA SER A 131 10.47 17.76 6.48
C SER A 131 9.90 18.11 7.85
N GLN A 132 9.26 19.27 7.99
CA GLN A 132 8.64 19.73 9.24
C GLN A 132 7.17 19.29 9.37
N GLY A 133 6.56 18.81 8.28
CA GLY A 133 5.16 18.43 8.21
C GLY A 133 4.19 19.62 8.16
N GLU A 134 4.66 20.84 7.89
CA GLU A 134 3.82 22.04 7.90
C GLU A 134 2.78 22.02 6.76
N GLN A 135 3.09 21.30 5.69
CA GLN A 135 2.15 20.97 4.62
C GLN A 135 1.84 19.46 4.63
N ALA A 136 1.35 18.93 5.75
CA ALA A 136 0.81 17.57 5.81
C ALA A 136 -0.63 17.53 5.28
N GLY A 137 -0.97 16.46 4.55
CA GLY A 137 -2.33 16.31 4.04
C GLY A 137 -2.53 15.10 3.16
N VAL A 138 -3.70 15.09 2.52
CA VAL A 138 -4.04 14.19 1.42
C VAL A 138 -3.58 14.81 0.12
N TYR A 139 -2.79 14.06 -0.62
CA TYR A 139 -2.32 14.43 -1.95
C TYR A 139 -2.85 13.45 -2.98
N ARG A 140 -3.21 13.96 -4.15
CA ARG A 140 -3.30 13.16 -5.36
C ARG A 140 -1.94 13.17 -6.04
N LEU A 141 -1.47 12.02 -6.51
CA LEU A 141 -0.19 11.89 -7.23
C LEU A 141 -0.46 11.74 -8.72
N ASP A 142 -0.32 12.85 -9.45
CA ASP A 142 -0.52 12.85 -10.90
C ASP A 142 0.76 12.38 -11.60
N ALA A 143 0.64 11.48 -12.58
CA ALA A 143 1.79 11.07 -13.38
C ALA A 143 2.40 12.29 -14.07
N SER A 144 3.73 12.42 -13.98
CA SER A 144 4.46 13.54 -14.55
C SER A 144 5.74 13.08 -15.25
N GLN A 145 6.26 13.95 -16.10
CA GLN A 145 7.54 13.75 -16.76
C GLN A 145 8.33 15.06 -16.69
N ASP A 146 9.59 14.99 -16.28
CA ASP A 146 10.46 16.16 -16.27
C ASP A 146 10.94 16.55 -17.68
N PRO A 147 11.57 17.72 -17.86
CA PRO A 147 12.07 18.15 -19.18
C PRO A 147 13.12 17.21 -19.80
N GLN A 148 13.74 16.34 -19.00
CA GLN A 148 14.69 15.33 -19.45
C GLN A 148 14.02 13.99 -19.81
N GLY A 149 12.70 13.90 -19.69
CA GLY A 149 11.93 12.71 -20.01
C GLY A 149 11.86 11.69 -18.86
N ARG A 150 12.31 12.02 -17.64
CA ARG A 150 12.23 11.12 -16.49
C ARG A 150 10.82 11.12 -15.93
N LEU A 151 10.27 9.93 -15.73
CA LEU A 151 8.95 9.73 -15.14
C LEU A 151 8.98 10.04 -13.64
N GLY A 152 7.90 10.62 -13.13
CA GLY A 152 7.70 10.91 -11.72
C GLY A 152 6.24 11.14 -11.39
N CYS A 153 6.00 11.74 -10.24
CA CYS A 153 4.69 12.21 -9.83
C CYS A 153 4.72 13.70 -9.51
N GLN A 154 3.63 14.39 -9.79
CA GLN A 154 3.34 15.72 -9.29
C GLN A 154 2.30 15.61 -8.18
N PRO A 155 2.66 15.91 -6.91
CA PRO A 155 1.69 15.92 -5.84
C PRO A 155 0.78 17.15 -5.96
N VAL A 156 -0.53 16.92 -5.82
CA VAL A 156 -1.58 17.95 -5.77
C VAL A 156 -2.27 17.84 -4.42
N LEU A 157 -2.17 18.88 -3.59
CA LEU A 157 -2.82 18.90 -2.28
C LEU A 157 -4.33 18.95 -2.46
N ILE A 158 -5.01 17.95 -1.91
CA ILE A 158 -6.48 17.84 -1.93
C ILE A 158 -7.07 18.40 -0.64
N GLN A 159 -6.49 18.02 0.50
CA GLN A 159 -6.98 18.42 1.81
C GLN A 159 -5.80 18.52 2.80
N PRO A 160 -5.53 19.70 3.39
CA PRO A 160 -4.59 19.80 4.50
C PRO A 160 -5.16 19.09 5.73
N LEU A 161 -4.31 18.36 6.46
CA LEU A 161 -4.67 17.59 7.65
C LEU A 161 -3.62 17.76 8.73
N ALA A 162 -4.05 17.76 9.99
CA ALA A 162 -3.14 17.99 11.11
C ALA A 162 -2.42 16.71 11.57
N ALA A 163 -3.14 15.59 11.62
CA ALA A 163 -2.68 14.31 12.14
C ALA A 163 -3.32 13.12 11.40
N PRO A 164 -3.14 13.00 10.06
CA PRO A 164 -3.71 11.91 9.29
C PRO A 164 -3.16 10.54 9.75
N VAL A 165 -4.07 9.58 9.97
CA VAL A 165 -3.76 8.23 10.47
C VAL A 165 -4.02 7.16 9.41
N ALA A 166 -5.20 7.17 8.79
CA ALA A 166 -5.58 6.19 7.78
C ALA A 166 -6.52 6.78 6.72
N MET A 167 -6.52 6.20 5.52
CA MET A 167 -7.53 6.47 4.49
C MET A 167 -8.04 5.21 3.82
N ALA A 168 -9.28 5.27 3.36
CA ALA A 168 -9.87 4.27 2.49
C ALA A 168 -10.92 4.90 1.57
N PHE A 169 -11.04 4.38 0.36
CA PHE A 169 -12.16 4.69 -0.51
C PHE A 169 -13.32 3.74 -0.27
N ASP A 170 -14.55 4.27 -0.35
CA ASP A 170 -15.72 3.42 -0.53
C ASP A 170 -15.91 3.02 -2.01
N ALA A 171 -16.86 2.12 -2.27
CA ALA A 171 -17.16 1.66 -3.63
C ALA A 171 -17.71 2.77 -4.55
N GLY A 172 -18.19 3.88 -3.98
CA GLY A 172 -18.67 5.05 -4.70
C GLY A 172 -17.59 6.09 -5.00
N GLY A 173 -16.34 5.86 -4.57
CA GLY A 173 -15.21 6.77 -4.77
C GLY A 173 -15.10 7.90 -3.76
N ALA A 174 -15.90 7.91 -2.68
CA ALA A 174 -15.69 8.85 -1.60
C ALA A 174 -14.48 8.42 -0.77
N LEU A 175 -13.61 9.37 -0.46
CA LEU A 175 -12.42 9.12 0.37
C LEU A 175 -12.75 9.39 1.83
N TYR A 176 -12.60 8.37 2.66
CA TYR A 176 -12.68 8.48 4.12
C TYR A 176 -11.28 8.63 4.69
N VAL A 177 -11.10 9.59 5.59
CA VAL A 177 -9.82 9.88 6.25
C VAL A 177 -10.04 9.94 7.75
N LEU A 178 -9.22 9.22 8.50
CA LEU A 178 -9.09 9.38 9.94
C LEU A 178 -7.97 10.40 10.22
N ASP A 179 -8.33 11.55 10.78
CA ASP A 179 -7.44 12.63 11.20
C ASP A 179 -7.53 12.81 12.73
N GLY A 180 -6.57 12.23 13.46
CA GLY A 180 -6.67 12.02 14.90
C GLY A 180 -7.91 11.17 15.26
N GLU A 181 -8.86 11.77 15.97
CA GLU A 181 -10.14 11.13 16.34
C GLU A 181 -11.28 11.45 15.35
N ASN A 182 -11.01 12.30 14.35
CA ASN A 182 -12.04 12.77 13.43
C ASN A 182 -12.08 11.90 12.17
N LEU A 183 -13.28 11.38 11.85
CA LEU A 183 -13.53 10.75 10.57
C LEU A 183 -14.06 11.80 9.58
N LEU A 184 -13.26 12.11 8.57
CA LEU A 184 -13.59 13.00 7.48
C LEU A 184 -14.03 12.19 6.27
N ARG A 185 -14.99 12.74 5.52
CA ARG A 185 -15.43 12.22 4.23
C ARG A 185 -15.21 13.29 3.17
N ILE A 186 -14.38 13.00 2.19
CA ILE A 186 -14.01 13.88 1.09
C ILE A 186 -14.72 13.35 -0.16
N GLU A 187 -15.46 14.24 -0.84
CA GLU A 187 -16.19 13.96 -2.07
C GLU A 187 -15.85 15.00 -3.15
N GLY A 188 -16.17 14.69 -4.41
CA GLY A 188 -16.02 15.61 -5.54
C GLY A 188 -15.19 15.02 -6.67
N ASP A 189 -14.42 15.87 -7.36
CA ASP A 189 -13.46 15.44 -8.39
C ASP A 189 -12.21 14.79 -7.76
N LEU A 190 -12.44 13.66 -7.05
CA LEU A 190 -11.45 12.66 -6.67
C LEU A 190 -11.22 11.69 -7.82
#